data_AF-A0A1Q8FZN4-F1
#
_entry.id   AF-A0A1Q8FZN4-F1
#
_cell.length_a   1.000
_cell.length_b   1.000
_cell.length_c   1.000
_cell.angle_alpha   90.00
_cell.angle_beta   90.00
_cell.angle_gamma   90.00
#
_symmetry.space_group_name_H-M   'P 1'
#
loop_
_entity.id
_entity.type
_entity.pdbx_description
1 polymer ?
#
loop_
_entity_poly.entity_id
_entity_poly.type
_entity_poly.pdbx_seq_one_letter_code
_entity_poly.pdbx_strand_id
1 'polypeptide(L)'
;MSGEDDNPRNQSRAELDELQLRIDATRGKHQQPAGKPPSSAWALGMRYGSEFFGGVLVGGVLGYVLDVFAGISPFGLIIGTMLGFAAGTLNVVRAAREISSESDGDKA
;
A
#
# COMPACT_ATOMS: atom_id res chain seq x y z
N MET A 1 38.91 18.62 -25.32
CA MET A 1 38.28 17.64 -24.42
C MET A 1 38.00 18.32 -23.10
N SER A 2 36.77 18.14 -22.59
CA SER A 2 36.35 18.26 -21.19
C SER A 2 36.19 19.68 -20.62
N GLY A 3 35.04 20.29 -20.91
CA GLY A 3 34.44 21.38 -20.12
C GLY A 3 33.22 20.88 -19.34
N GLU A 4 33.33 19.70 -18.72
CA GLU A 4 32.18 18.90 -18.23
C GLU A 4 31.93 19.05 -16.71
N ASP A 5 32.78 19.79 -15.99
CA ASP A 5 32.91 19.59 -14.53
C ASP A 5 32.35 20.73 -13.66
N ASP A 6 31.50 21.63 -14.18
CA ASP A 6 30.89 22.71 -13.39
C ASP A 6 29.39 22.93 -13.67
N ASN A 7 28.65 21.82 -13.71
CA ASN A 7 27.20 21.83 -13.90
C ASN A 7 26.48 21.70 -12.54
N PRO A 8 25.70 22.71 -12.08
CA PRO A 8 24.99 22.68 -10.80
C PRO A 8 24.01 21.49 -10.67
N ARG A 9 23.61 20.89 -11.80
CA ARG A 9 22.77 19.69 -11.83
C ARG A 9 23.45 18.45 -11.27
N ASN A 10 24.78 18.37 -11.30
CA ASN A 10 25.54 17.24 -10.77
C ASN A 10 25.57 17.27 -9.23
N GLN A 11 25.61 18.47 -8.63
CA GLN A 11 25.59 18.64 -7.17
C GLN A 11 24.23 18.21 -6.59
N SER A 12 23.14 18.64 -7.22
CA SER A 12 21.79 18.24 -6.80
C SER A 12 21.57 16.72 -6.93
N ARG A 13 22.19 16.06 -7.92
CA ARG A 13 22.13 14.60 -8.05
C ARG A 13 22.86 13.90 -6.91
N ALA A 14 24.04 14.39 -6.53
CA ALA A 14 24.79 13.86 -5.40
C ALA A 14 24.01 14.00 -4.07
N GLU A 15 23.33 15.13 -3.86
CA GLU A 15 22.47 15.34 -2.69
C GLU A 15 21.25 14.42 -2.69
N LEU A 16 20.61 14.24 -3.84
CA LEU A 16 19.48 13.32 -3.98
C LEU A 16 19.89 11.88 -3.68
N ASP A 17 21.05 11.42 -4.17
CA ASP A 17 21.59 10.10 -3.89
C ASP A 17 21.86 9.90 -2.40
N GLU A 18 22.40 10.90 -1.70
CA GLU A 18 22.63 10.86 -0.25
C GLU A 18 21.30 10.75 0.53
N LEU A 19 20.29 11.53 0.12
CA LEU A 19 18.96 11.48 0.71
C LEU A 19 18.27 10.13 0.45
N GLN A 20 18.40 9.59 -0.76
CA GLN A 20 17.91 8.26 -1.12
C GLN A 20 18.55 7.20 -0.21
N LEU A 21 19.87 7.26 -0.04
CA LEU A 21 20.65 6.36 0.82
C LEU A 21 20.16 6.40 2.28
N ARG A 22 19.87 7.61 2.79
CA ARG A 22 19.37 7.81 4.17
C ARG A 22 17.94 7.33 4.33
N ILE A 23 17.08 7.49 3.32
CA ILE A 23 15.70 6.98 3.32
C ILE A 23 15.71 5.45 3.31
N ASP A 24 16.50 4.82 2.45
CA ASP A 24 16.59 3.36 2.36
C ASP A 24 17.15 2.73 3.65
N ALA A 25 18.17 3.36 4.25
CA ALA A 25 18.73 2.95 5.54
C ALA A 25 17.71 3.03 6.70
N THR A 26 16.74 3.93 6.61
CA THR A 26 15.70 4.11 7.64
C THR A 26 14.48 3.23 7.37
N ARG A 27 14.14 3.01 6.09
CA ARG A 27 13.02 2.17 5.64
C ARG A 27 13.18 0.72 6.10
N GLY A 28 14.40 0.19 6.09
CA GLY A 28 14.72 -1.15 6.58
C GLY A 28 14.48 -1.37 8.08
N LYS A 29 14.33 -0.30 8.88
CA LYS A 29 14.11 -0.41 10.33
C LYS A 29 12.62 -0.34 10.73
N HIS A 30 11.75 0.16 9.86
CA HIS A 30 10.31 0.24 10.11
C HIS A 30 9.49 -0.88 9.44
N GLN A 31 10.12 -1.71 8.60
CA GLN A 31 9.46 -2.82 7.91
C GLN A 31 10.15 -4.14 8.22
N GLN A 32 9.87 -4.73 9.39
CA GLN A 32 9.56 -6.17 9.57
C GLN A 32 9.79 -6.69 11.01
N PRO A 33 8.94 -7.62 11.49
CA PRO A 33 9.42 -8.72 12.30
C PRO A 33 10.23 -9.69 11.40
N ALA A 34 11.42 -10.08 11.88
CA ALA A 34 12.47 -10.78 11.14
C ALA A 34 12.01 -11.97 10.27
N GLY A 35 12.31 -11.91 8.97
CA GLY A 35 12.24 -13.04 8.05
C GLY A 35 12.55 -12.59 6.62
N LYS A 36 13.57 -13.20 6.00
CA LYS A 36 14.00 -13.17 4.58
C LYS A 36 13.43 -12.05 3.70
N PRO A 37 14.26 -11.22 3.01
CA PRO A 37 13.79 -10.10 2.20
C PRO A 37 12.64 -10.56 1.31
N PRO A 38 11.46 -9.93 1.43
CA PRO A 38 10.27 -10.47 0.83
C PRO A 38 10.45 -10.41 -0.68
N SER A 39 10.20 -11.54 -1.36
CA SER A 39 10.01 -11.52 -2.80
C SER A 39 8.98 -10.44 -3.14
N SER A 40 9.11 -9.81 -4.31
CA SER A 40 8.19 -8.72 -4.73
C SER A 40 6.72 -9.11 -4.56
N ALA A 41 6.39 -10.38 -4.81
CA ALA A 41 5.06 -10.96 -4.58
C ALA A 41 4.61 -10.95 -3.10
N TRP A 42 5.50 -11.23 -2.14
CA TRP A 42 5.15 -11.18 -0.72
C TRP A 42 4.92 -9.75 -0.24
N ALA A 43 5.80 -8.81 -0.64
CA ALA A 43 5.63 -7.40 -0.28
C ALA A 43 4.31 -6.85 -0.83
N LEU A 44 3.98 -7.22 -2.06
CA LEU A 44 2.73 -6.85 -2.71
C LEU A 44 1.51 -7.48 -2.03
N GLY A 45 1.59 -8.78 -1.70
CA GLY A 45 0.54 -9.50 -0.97
C GLY A 45 0.29 -8.93 0.43
N MET A 46 1.35 -8.56 1.16
CA MET A 46 1.23 -7.92 2.48
C MET A 46 0.56 -6.55 2.40
N ARG A 47 0.93 -5.71 1.41
CA ARG A 47 0.30 -4.41 1.22
C ARG A 47 -1.18 -4.55 0.92
N TYR A 48 -1.55 -5.30 -0.11
CA TYR A 48 -2.95 -5.49 -0.50
C TYR A 48 -3.77 -6.23 0.55
N GLY A 49 -3.17 -7.22 1.22
CA GLY A 49 -3.78 -7.91 2.33
C GLY A 49 -4.09 -6.98 3.51
N SER A 50 -3.18 -6.06 3.84
CA SER A 50 -3.39 -5.09 4.93
C SER A 50 -4.46 -4.04 4.59
N GLU A 51 -4.52 -3.58 3.34
CA GLU A 51 -5.54 -2.65 2.87
C GLU A 51 -6.94 -3.31 2.87
N PHE A 52 -7.02 -4.55 2.40
CA PHE A 52 -8.25 -5.35 2.44
C PHE A 52 -8.71 -5.61 3.87
N PHE A 53 -7.81 -6.10 4.73
CA PHE A 53 -8.14 -6.44 6.11
C PHE A 53 -8.56 -5.19 6.90
N GLY A 54 -7.92 -4.04 6.64
CA GLY A 54 -8.32 -2.75 7.20
C GLY A 54 -9.76 -2.38 6.83
N GLY A 55 -10.14 -2.52 5.55
CA GLY A 55 -11.51 -2.25 5.10
C GLY A 55 -12.57 -3.15 5.75
N VAL A 56 -12.29 -4.44 5.87
CA VAL A 56 -13.18 -5.40 6.55
C VAL A 56 -13.30 -5.07 8.04
N LEU A 57 -12.18 -4.78 8.71
CA LEU A 57 -12.16 -4.44 10.14
C LEU A 57 -12.97 -3.17 10.41
N VAL A 58 -12.79 -2.13 9.60
CA VAL A 58 -13.54 -0.87 9.70
C VAL A 58 -15.03 -1.11 9.47
N GLY A 59 -15.40 -1.89 8.45
CA GLY A 59 -16.80 -2.24 8.18
C GLY A 59 -17.44 -3.04 9.32
N GLY A 60 -16.70 -3.99 9.90
CA GLY A 60 -17.15 -4.76 11.06
C GLY A 60 -17.33 -3.90 12.31
N VAL A 61 -16.37 -3.00 12.60
CA VAL A 61 -16.48 -2.07 13.75
C VAL A 61 -17.65 -1.10 13.57
N LEU A 62 -17.82 -0.52 12.38
CA LEU A 62 -18.97 0.34 12.08
C LEU A 62 -20.30 -0.42 12.18
N GLY A 63 -20.36 -1.63 11.65
CA GLY A 63 -21.55 -2.49 11.74
C GLY A 63 -21.89 -2.86 13.18
N TYR A 64 -20.88 -3.15 14.00
CA TYR A 64 -21.05 -3.43 15.42
C TYR A 64 -21.55 -2.21 16.21
N VAL A 65 -20.97 -1.04 15.97
CA VAL A 65 -21.43 0.21 16.58
C VAL A 65 -22.90 0.46 16.21
N LEU A 66 -23.25 0.30 14.92
CA LEU A 66 -24.63 0.44 14.46
C LEU A 66 -25.58 -0.55 15.16
N ASP A 67 -25.17 -1.81 15.31
CA ASP A 67 -25.94 -2.85 15.99
C ASP A 67 -26.24 -2.50 17.44
N VAL A 68 -25.25 -1.96 18.17
CA VAL A 68 -25.40 -1.56 19.57
C VAL A 68 -26.32 -0.35 19.72
N PHE A 69 -26.19 0.65 18.83
CA PHE A 69 -27.03 1.85 18.89
C PHE A 69 -28.47 1.61 18.43
N ALA A 70 -28.67 0.80 17.39
CA ALA A 70 -29.99 0.55 16.81
C ALA A 70 -30.69 -0.68 17.44
N GLY A 71 -30.00 -1.49 18.24
CA GLY A 71 -30.55 -2.71 18.83
C GLY A 71 -30.85 -3.81 17.81
N ILE A 72 -30.31 -3.71 16.59
CA ILE A 72 -30.58 -4.63 15.46
C ILE A 72 -29.55 -5.76 15.34
N SER A 73 -28.78 -6.04 16.40
CA SER A 73 -27.75 -7.08 16.39
C SER A 73 -28.33 -8.45 15.94
N PRO A 74 -27.73 -9.14 14.94
CA PRO A 74 -26.44 -8.87 14.28
C PRO A 74 -26.54 -8.26 12.86
N PHE A 75 -27.66 -7.64 12.48
CA PHE A 75 -27.90 -7.22 11.09
C PHE A 75 -26.95 -6.12 10.61
N GLY A 76 -26.65 -5.13 11.45
CA GLY A 76 -25.68 -4.08 11.20
C GLY A 76 -24.26 -4.63 11.04
N LEU A 77 -23.85 -5.62 11.85
CA LEU A 77 -22.60 -6.35 11.67
C LEU A 77 -22.55 -7.06 10.32
N ILE A 78 -23.61 -7.79 9.94
CA ILE A 78 -23.66 -8.51 8.65
C ILE A 78 -23.51 -7.53 7.49
N ILE A 79 -24.30 -6.47 7.47
CA ILE A 79 -24.28 -5.46 6.41
C ILE A 79 -22.94 -4.72 6.40
N GLY A 80 -22.46 -4.27 7.56
CA GLY A 80 -21.20 -3.54 7.69
C GLY A 80 -19.99 -4.36 7.24
N THR A 81 -19.96 -5.64 7.59
CA THR A 81 -18.87 -6.54 7.18
C THR A 81 -18.94 -6.84 5.68
N MET A 82 -20.14 -7.03 5.11
CA MET A 82 -20.31 -7.19 3.66
C MET A 82 -19.90 -5.93 2.90
N LEU A 83 -20.24 -4.75 3.41
CA LEU A 83 -19.84 -3.48 2.81
C LEU A 83 -18.31 -3.29 2.88
N GLY A 84 -17.71 -3.58 4.04
CA GLY A 84 -16.25 -3.53 4.23
C GLY A 84 -15.51 -4.52 3.33
N PHE A 85 -16.05 -5.72 3.14
CA PHE A 85 -15.53 -6.71 2.20
C PHE A 85 -15.64 -6.25 0.75
N ALA A 86 -16.80 -5.71 0.34
CA ALA A 86 -16.98 -5.16 -1.00
C ALA A 86 -16.00 -4.00 -1.27
N ALA A 87 -15.85 -3.08 -0.31
CA ALA A 87 -14.89 -1.99 -0.40
C ALA A 87 -13.43 -2.50 -0.48
N GLY A 88 -13.07 -3.47 0.38
CA GLY A 88 -11.74 -4.08 0.38
C GLY A 88 -11.41 -4.80 -0.94
N THR A 89 -12.34 -5.61 -1.46
CA THR A 89 -12.14 -6.31 -2.73
C THR A 89 -12.03 -5.35 -3.91
N LEU A 90 -12.86 -4.30 -3.95
CA LEU A 90 -12.77 -3.24 -4.96
C LEU A 90 -11.41 -2.53 -4.92
N ASN A 91 -10.85 -2.27 -3.74
CA ASN A 91 -9.53 -1.67 -3.60
C ASN A 91 -8.42 -2.59 -4.14
N VAL A 92 -8.46 -3.89 -3.82
CA VAL A 92 -7.48 -4.87 -4.32
C VAL A 92 -7.57 -5.03 -5.84
N VAL A 93 -8.78 -5.13 -6.40
CA VAL A 93 -8.97 -5.23 -7.86
C VAL A 93 -8.46 -3.97 -8.56
N ARG A 94 -8.71 -2.79 -8.00
CA ARG A 94 -8.18 -1.53 -8.55
C ARG A 94 -6.66 -1.54 -8.59
N ALA A 95 -6.02 -1.96 -7.51
CA ALA A 95 -4.56 -2.00 -7.45
C ALA A 95 -3.95 -3.06 -8.38
N ALA A 96 -4.61 -4.21 -8.54
CA ALA A 96 -4.23 -5.21 -9.54
C ALA A 96 -4.31 -4.66 -10.97
N ARG A 97 -5.37 -3.88 -11.29
CA ARG A 97 -5.54 -3.25 -12.61
C ARG A 97 -4.44 -2.22 -12.92
N GLU A 98 -4.01 -1.45 -11.93
CA GLU A 98 -2.93 -0.45 -12.09
C GLU A 98 -1.60 -1.12 -12.48
N ILE A 99 -1.28 -2.25 -11.85
CA ILE A 99 -0.11 -3.06 -12.21
C ILE A 99 -0.21 -3.62 -13.63
N SER A 100 -1.40 -4.09 -14.03
CA SER A 100 -1.61 -4.63 -15.38
C SER A 100 -1.53 -3.55 -16.47
N SER A 101 -1.99 -2.32 -16.21
CA SER A 101 -1.88 -1.21 -17.18
C SER A 101 -0.45 -0.73 -17.40
N GLU A 102 0.42 -0.82 -16.39
CA GLU A 102 1.85 -0.49 -16.55
C GLU A 102 2.55 -1.48 -17.52
N SER A 103 2.12 -2.74 -17.51
CA SER A 103 2.72 -3.78 -18.36
C SER A 103 2.24 -3.78 -19.82
N ASP A 104 1.17 -3.04 -20.14
CA ASP A 104 0.61 -2.90 -21.51
C ASP A 104 1.10 -1.63 -22.22
N GLY A 105 1.59 -0.62 -21.47
CA GLY A 105 2.15 0.63 -22.01
C GLY A 105 3.57 0.52 -22.59
N ASP A 106 4.25 -0.62 -22.42
CA ASP A 106 5.62 -0.87 -22.92
C ASP A 106 5.64 -1.47 -24.35
N LYS A 107 4.47 -1.64 -24.99
CA LYS A 107 4.35 -2.26 -26.32
C LYS A 107 3.69 -1.40 -27.42
N ALA A 108 3.57 -0.10 -27.22
CA ALA A 108 3.04 0.84 -28.22
C ALA A 108 4.11 1.80 -28.75
#